data_AF-A0A8J5HX46-F1
#
_entry.id   AF-A0A8J5HX46-F1
#
_cell.length_a   1.000
_cell.length_b   1.000
_cell.length_c   1.000
_cell.angle_alpha   90.00
_cell.angle_beta   90.00
_cell.angle_gamma   90.00
#
_symmetry.space_group_name_H-M   'P 1'
#
loop_
_entity.id
_entity.type
_entity.pdbx_description
1 polymer ?
#
loop_
_entity_poly.entity_id
_entity_poly.type
_entity_poly.pdbx_seq_one_letter_code
_entity_poly.pdbx_strand_id
1 'polypeptide(L)'
;MSLLATKAAPIGFALGSVGHGDGRVNGLALCRGDVRSSACTSCILTAGARIRDLCPRNKEAVVWYDECMVRYSDAAFFGDADYDQSFPLFNPRNTFNTRNVSDPKVFDGKVALLLERLKNKAYISPLMFAKQELEIGDQSRNLYGLAQCTKDISGGDCKKCLEAAINKLRRCCRGQRGARVVGGSCNMRYELYLVHSVLIRGNAMSSQGWALPLKWITAAFCASATVVFLGSPDPTCASKDQCHEHDHGRLLDLEAESLIATGSTLIPDSENQE
;
A
#
# COMPACT_ATOMS: atom_id res chain seq x y z
N MET A 1 -6.23 -4.30 18.94
CA MET A 1 -6.93 -3.67 17.81
C MET A 1 -8.04 -2.72 18.25
N SER A 2 -8.97 -3.10 19.14
CA SER A 2 -10.03 -2.20 19.64
C SER A 2 -9.50 -0.89 20.23
N LEU A 3 -8.40 -0.95 21.01
CA LEU A 3 -7.72 0.23 21.53
C LEU A 3 -7.34 1.25 20.43
N LEU A 4 -6.73 0.77 19.35
CA LEU A 4 -6.31 1.62 18.22
C LEU A 4 -7.52 2.18 17.48
N ALA A 5 -8.57 1.37 17.27
CA ALA A 5 -9.78 1.80 16.59
C ALA A 5 -10.47 2.96 17.32
N THR A 6 -10.62 2.86 18.65
CA THR A 6 -11.21 3.93 19.48
C THR A 6 -10.38 5.21 19.43
N LYS A 7 -9.05 5.11 19.55
CA LYS A 7 -8.15 6.28 19.55
C LYS A 7 -8.01 6.93 18.18
N ALA A 8 -8.01 6.15 17.10
CA ALA A 8 -7.81 6.65 15.75
C ALA A 8 -9.08 7.24 15.13
N ALA A 9 -10.27 6.82 15.56
CA ALA A 9 -11.54 7.29 15.00
C ALA A 9 -11.68 8.82 14.87
N PRO A 10 -11.37 9.64 15.89
CA PRO A 10 -11.56 11.09 15.80
C PRO A 10 -10.50 11.81 14.94
N ILE A 11 -9.26 11.29 14.88
CA ILE A 11 -8.10 12.03 14.33
C ILE A 11 -7.38 11.29 13.19
N GLY A 12 -7.89 10.12 12.80
CA GLY A 12 -7.35 9.27 11.74
C GLY A 12 -6.03 8.59 12.06
N PHE A 13 -5.56 8.61 13.31
CA PHE A 13 -4.28 8.03 13.69
C PHE A 13 -4.25 7.64 15.17
N ALA A 14 -3.60 6.51 15.50
CA ALA A 14 -3.32 6.14 16.87
C ALA A 14 -2.08 5.27 17.01
N LEU A 15 -1.40 5.47 18.14
CA LEU A 15 -0.42 4.54 18.70
C LEU A 15 -1.02 3.86 19.93
N GLY A 16 -0.56 2.65 20.22
CA GLY A 16 -0.92 1.95 21.43
C GLY A 16 -0.01 0.77 21.73
N SER A 17 0.29 0.59 23.00
CA SER A 17 1.04 -0.57 23.49
C SER A 17 0.22 -1.31 24.54
N VAL A 18 0.27 -2.63 24.51
CA VAL A 18 -0.38 -3.52 25.49
C VAL A 18 0.61 -4.59 25.94
N GLY A 19 0.44 -5.10 27.15
CA GLY A 19 1.34 -6.13 27.70
C GLY A 19 2.68 -5.58 28.22
N HIS A 20 3.49 -6.48 28.79
CA HIS A 20 4.77 -6.19 29.44
C HIS A 20 5.79 -7.29 29.13
N GLY A 21 7.09 -6.98 29.21
CA GLY A 21 8.17 -7.92 28.90
C GLY A 21 7.99 -8.55 27.52
N ASP A 22 8.16 -9.86 27.43
CA ASP A 22 8.02 -10.65 26.19
C ASP A 22 6.59 -10.69 25.63
N GLY A 23 5.60 -10.26 26.42
CA GLY A 23 4.20 -10.14 26.01
C GLY A 23 3.82 -8.73 25.53
N ARG A 24 4.77 -7.80 25.43
CA ARG A 24 4.50 -6.44 24.93
C ARG A 24 4.22 -6.47 23.43
N VAL A 25 3.19 -5.72 23.02
CA VAL A 25 2.86 -5.48 21.62
C VAL A 25 2.65 -3.99 21.41
N ASN A 26 3.38 -3.42 20.45
CA ASN A 26 3.22 -2.06 19.97
C ASN A 26 2.38 -2.09 18.69
N GLY A 27 1.46 -1.13 18.56
CA GLY A 27 0.56 -1.06 17.43
C GLY A 27 0.33 0.37 16.97
N LEU A 28 0.16 0.51 15.66
CA LEU A 28 -0.13 1.74 14.95
C LEU A 28 -1.32 1.53 14.04
N ALA A 29 -2.25 2.48 14.02
CA ALA A 29 -3.33 2.55 13.05
C ALA A 29 -3.34 3.92 12.37
N LEU A 30 -3.47 3.92 11.05
CA LEU A 30 -3.57 5.11 10.22
C LEU A 30 -4.79 4.96 9.31
N CYS A 31 -5.73 5.88 9.40
CA CYS A 31 -6.82 6.01 8.44
C CYS A 31 -6.45 7.05 7.38
N ARG A 32 -6.99 6.88 6.18
CA ARG A 32 -6.81 7.85 5.10
C ARG A 32 -7.37 9.20 5.53
N GLY A 33 -6.67 10.28 5.19
CA GLY A 33 -6.97 11.62 5.72
C GLY A 33 -8.36 12.17 5.39
N ASP A 34 -9.09 11.57 4.45
CA ASP A 34 -10.45 11.94 4.07
C ASP A 34 -11.53 10.88 4.42
N VAL A 35 -11.17 9.89 5.25
CA VAL A 35 -12.10 8.85 5.73
C VAL A 35 -12.82 9.31 7.00
N ARG A 36 -14.15 9.16 7.03
CA ARG A 36 -14.98 9.48 8.19
C ARG A 36 -14.67 8.56 9.38
N SER A 37 -14.86 9.06 10.60
CA SER A 37 -14.56 8.33 11.85
C SER A 37 -15.19 6.92 11.92
N SER A 38 -16.45 6.76 11.55
CA SER A 38 -17.11 5.43 11.57
C SER A 38 -16.50 4.45 10.58
N ALA A 39 -16.15 4.92 9.38
CA ALA A 39 -15.47 4.13 8.36
C ALA A 39 -14.04 3.78 8.79
N CYS A 40 -13.34 4.71 9.44
CA CYS A 40 -12.02 4.51 10.04
C CYS A 40 -12.04 3.40 11.10
N THR A 41 -12.92 3.51 12.11
CA THR A 41 -13.11 2.49 13.15
C THR A 41 -13.35 1.11 12.55
N SER A 42 -14.31 1.04 11.62
CA SER A 42 -14.69 -0.23 11.02
C SER A 42 -13.58 -0.81 10.13
N CYS A 43 -12.79 0.03 9.45
CA CYS A 43 -11.61 -0.42 8.71
C CYS A 43 -10.56 -1.01 9.65
N ILE A 44 -10.20 -0.33 10.74
CA ILE A 44 -9.18 -0.79 11.70
C ILE A 44 -9.59 -2.12 12.35
N LEU A 45 -10.85 -2.28 12.73
CA LEU A 45 -11.33 -3.53 13.31
C LEU A 45 -11.28 -4.68 12.29
N THR A 46 -11.69 -4.43 11.05
CA THR A 46 -11.65 -5.42 9.96
C THR A 46 -10.20 -5.82 9.64
N ALA A 47 -9.34 -4.82 9.42
CA ALA A 47 -7.92 -5.01 9.15
C ALA A 47 -7.21 -5.76 10.28
N GLY A 48 -7.52 -5.37 11.52
CA GLY A 48 -6.97 -5.98 12.72
C GLY A 48 -7.43 -7.43 12.95
N ALA A 49 -8.64 -7.81 12.53
CA ALA A 49 -9.07 -9.20 12.51
C ALA A 49 -8.33 -9.97 11.41
N ARG A 50 -8.34 -9.42 10.20
CA ARG A 50 -7.79 -10.09 9.02
C ARG A 50 -6.29 -10.32 9.11
N ILE A 51 -5.51 -9.38 9.63
CA ILE A 51 -4.06 -9.55 9.76
C ILE A 51 -3.69 -10.70 10.72
N ARG A 52 -4.55 -11.04 11.69
CA ARG A 52 -4.33 -12.20 12.56
C ARG A 52 -4.59 -13.51 11.83
N ASP A 53 -5.57 -13.54 10.92
CA ASP A 53 -5.84 -14.71 10.08
C ASP A 53 -4.72 -14.94 9.06
N LEU A 54 -4.17 -13.85 8.51
CA LEU A 54 -3.12 -13.91 7.48
C LEU A 54 -1.73 -14.20 8.06
N CYS A 55 -1.42 -13.64 9.21
CA CYS A 55 -0.13 -13.78 9.86
C CYS A 55 -0.27 -14.52 11.20
N PRO A 56 -0.76 -15.78 11.22
CA PRO A 56 -0.92 -16.50 12.48
C PRO A 56 0.45 -16.69 13.14
N ARG A 57 0.54 -16.40 14.44
CA ARG A 57 1.76 -16.53 15.27
C ARG A 57 2.91 -15.57 14.95
N ASN A 58 2.77 -14.68 13.97
CA ASN A 58 3.78 -13.64 13.75
C ASN A 58 3.69 -12.58 14.84
N LYS A 59 4.85 -12.10 15.30
CA LYS A 59 4.93 -11.01 16.28
C LYS A 59 4.98 -9.63 15.64
N GLU A 60 5.32 -9.58 14.35
CA GLU A 60 5.26 -8.37 13.54
C GLU A 60 4.48 -8.61 12.25
N ALA A 61 3.56 -7.69 11.96
CA ALA A 61 2.87 -7.64 10.69
C ALA A 61 2.31 -6.25 10.41
N VAL A 62 2.08 -6.00 9.12
CA VAL A 62 1.37 -4.81 8.63
C VAL A 62 0.37 -5.19 7.55
N VAL A 63 -0.78 -4.53 7.55
CA VAL A 63 -1.83 -4.69 6.54
C VAL A 63 -2.28 -3.33 6.03
N TRP A 64 -2.49 -3.24 4.72
CA TRP A 64 -2.97 -2.03 4.05
C TRP A 64 -4.33 -2.32 3.41
N TYR A 65 -5.28 -1.46 3.70
CA TYR A 65 -6.56 -1.30 3.01
C TYR A 65 -6.56 0.04 2.27
N ASP A 66 -7.63 0.31 1.53
CA ASP A 66 -7.79 1.61 0.86
C ASP A 66 -8.09 2.75 1.83
N GLU A 67 -8.80 2.44 2.91
CA GLU A 67 -9.23 3.39 3.94
C GLU A 67 -8.33 3.44 5.16
N CYS A 68 -7.55 2.38 5.44
CA CYS A 68 -6.67 2.35 6.61
C CYS A 68 -5.46 1.40 6.46
N MET A 69 -4.53 1.53 7.39
CA MET A 69 -3.36 0.69 7.59
C MET A 69 -3.27 0.34 9.08
N VAL A 70 -2.89 -0.90 9.36
CA VAL A 70 -2.63 -1.38 10.73
C VAL A 70 -1.29 -2.09 10.76
N ARG A 71 -0.41 -1.70 11.67
CA ARG A 71 0.88 -2.34 11.93
C ARG A 71 0.99 -2.73 13.41
N TYR A 72 1.57 -3.89 13.68
CA TYR A 72 1.98 -4.26 15.03
C TYR A 72 3.36 -4.93 15.02
N SER A 73 4.08 -4.82 16.13
CA SER A 73 5.35 -5.50 16.40
C SER A 73 5.56 -5.63 17.91
N ASP A 74 6.28 -6.64 18.37
CA ASP A 74 6.82 -6.71 19.73
C ASP A 74 8.04 -5.79 19.92
N ALA A 75 8.75 -5.47 18.83
CA ALA A 75 9.78 -4.45 18.80
C ALA A 75 9.20 -3.02 18.88
N ALA A 76 10.00 -2.07 19.37
CA ALA A 76 9.67 -0.65 19.30
C ALA A 76 9.93 -0.13 17.88
N PHE A 77 8.97 0.60 17.31
CA PHE A 77 9.08 1.18 15.96
C PHE A 77 8.47 2.59 15.83
N PHE A 78 7.94 3.15 16.93
CA PHE A 78 7.28 4.45 16.86
C PHE A 78 8.31 5.56 16.64
N GLY A 79 8.08 6.40 15.64
CA GLY A 79 8.96 7.51 15.30
C GLY A 79 10.16 7.15 14.42
N ASP A 80 10.40 5.86 14.20
CA ASP A 80 11.40 5.38 13.26
C ASP A 80 10.79 5.27 11.86
N ALA A 81 11.35 6.02 10.92
CA ALA A 81 10.83 6.05 9.56
C ALA A 81 11.20 4.77 8.79
N ASP A 82 10.18 4.01 8.41
CA ASP A 82 10.29 2.79 7.63
C ASP A 82 9.90 3.05 6.17
N TYR A 83 10.90 3.37 5.37
CA TYR A 83 10.80 3.56 3.92
C TYR A 83 11.60 2.53 3.10
N ASP A 84 12.55 1.83 3.71
CA ASP A 84 13.36 0.81 3.02
C ASP A 84 12.50 -0.38 2.59
N GLN A 85 11.57 -0.81 3.45
CA GLN A 85 10.67 -1.93 3.20
C GLN A 85 9.43 -1.57 2.37
N SER A 86 9.38 -0.36 1.79
CA SER A 86 8.27 -0.01 0.88
C SER A 86 8.30 -0.83 -0.41
N PHE A 87 7.15 -1.15 -0.99
CA PHE A 87 7.07 -1.91 -2.24
C PHE A 87 5.94 -1.43 -3.14
N PRO A 88 6.08 -1.59 -4.48
CA PRO A 88 4.99 -1.38 -5.41
C PRO A 88 3.86 -2.36 -5.13
N LEU A 89 2.65 -1.84 -4.99
CA LEU A 89 1.45 -2.61 -4.73
C LEU A 89 0.64 -2.72 -6.03
N PHE A 90 0.72 -3.89 -6.64
CA PHE A 90 -0.05 -4.22 -7.83
C PHE A 90 -1.40 -4.83 -7.44
N ASN A 91 -2.49 -4.32 -7.99
CA ASN A 91 -3.79 -4.97 -7.88
C ASN A 91 -3.99 -5.85 -9.13
N PRO A 92 -3.82 -7.18 -9.04
CA PRO A 92 -3.90 -8.07 -10.19
C PRO A 92 -5.29 -8.08 -10.86
N ARG A 93 -6.34 -7.66 -10.14
CA ARG A 93 -7.71 -7.57 -10.67
C ARG A 93 -8.05 -6.22 -11.29
N ASN A 94 -7.26 -5.18 -11.02
CA ASN A 94 -7.40 -3.90 -11.70
C ASN A 94 -6.44 -3.84 -12.89
N THR A 95 -6.77 -4.60 -13.93
CA THR A 95 -6.02 -4.60 -15.19
C THR A 95 -6.14 -3.28 -15.94
N PHE A 96 -7.06 -2.39 -15.55
CA PHE A 96 -7.16 -1.05 -16.16
C PHE A 96 -6.00 -0.16 -15.73
N ASN A 97 -5.68 -0.13 -14.43
CA ASN A 97 -4.61 0.71 -13.91
C ASN A 97 -3.21 0.20 -14.33
N THR A 98 -3.04 -1.11 -14.51
CA THR A 98 -1.77 -1.68 -14.98
C THR A 98 -1.55 -1.55 -16.49
N ARG A 99 -2.54 -1.12 -17.28
CA ARG A 99 -2.36 -0.84 -18.71
C ARG A 99 -1.46 0.35 -18.91
N ASN A 100 -0.70 0.32 -20.00
CA ASN A 100 0.07 1.47 -20.43
C ASN A 100 -0.82 2.51 -21.11
N VAL A 101 -0.43 3.78 -20.97
CA VAL A 101 -0.92 4.88 -21.79
C VAL A 101 -0.28 4.88 -23.18
N SER A 102 -0.89 5.56 -24.14
CA SER A 102 -0.39 5.62 -25.52
C SER A 102 0.89 6.43 -25.66
N ASP A 103 1.06 7.50 -24.87
CA ASP A 103 2.29 8.30 -24.79
C ASP A 103 2.83 8.31 -23.35
N PRO A 104 3.68 7.34 -22.99
CA PRO A 104 4.29 7.27 -21.66
C PRO A 104 5.14 8.49 -21.32
N LYS A 105 5.83 9.12 -22.29
CA LYS A 105 6.77 10.20 -22.00
C LYS A 105 6.05 11.44 -21.47
N VAL A 106 4.98 11.84 -22.14
CA VAL A 106 4.16 12.99 -21.72
C VAL A 106 3.44 12.67 -20.42
N PHE A 107 2.87 11.47 -20.31
CA PHE A 107 2.13 11.03 -19.14
C PHE A 107 3.00 10.94 -17.87
N ASP A 108 4.17 10.30 -17.96
CA ASP A 108 5.09 10.16 -16.83
C ASP A 108 5.58 11.53 -16.33
N GLY A 109 5.71 12.52 -17.22
CA GLY A 109 6.00 13.91 -16.84
C GLY A 109 4.89 14.53 -15.99
N LYS A 110 3.62 14.27 -16.32
CA LYS A 110 2.45 14.71 -15.54
C LYS A 110 2.36 13.98 -14.20
N VAL A 111 2.64 12.67 -14.19
CA VAL A 111 2.73 11.88 -12.96
C VAL A 111 3.81 12.44 -12.04
N ALA A 112 5.03 12.66 -12.54
CA ALA A 112 6.12 13.23 -11.74
C ALA A 112 5.75 14.59 -11.14
N LEU A 113 5.12 15.48 -11.91
CA LEU A 113 4.63 16.77 -11.42
C LEU A 113 3.57 16.61 -10.32
N LEU A 114 2.61 15.70 -10.50
CA LEU A 114 1.56 15.44 -9.51
C LEU A 114 2.16 14.90 -8.20
N LEU A 115 3.04 13.90 -8.29
CA LEU A 115 3.63 13.26 -7.11
C LEU A 115 4.52 14.23 -6.32
N GLU A 116 5.29 15.09 -7.00
CA GLU A 116 6.06 16.15 -6.35
C GLU A 116 5.18 17.15 -5.61
N ARG A 117 4.06 17.57 -6.20
CA ARG A 117 3.08 18.44 -5.53
C ARG A 117 2.46 17.78 -4.30
N LEU A 118 2.11 16.50 -4.40
CA LEU A 118 1.54 15.72 -3.31
C LEU A 118 2.54 15.58 -2.15
N LYS A 119 3.80 15.25 -2.44
CA LYS A 119 4.88 15.22 -1.44
C LYS A 119 4.94 16.53 -0.69
N ASN A 120 5.07 17.65 -1.42
CA ASN A 120 5.28 18.96 -0.82
C ASN A 120 4.09 19.45 0.02
N LYS A 121 2.88 18.98 -0.28
CA LYS A 121 1.67 19.25 0.53
C LYS A 121 1.56 18.31 1.73
N ALA A 122 1.90 17.03 1.56
CA ALA A 122 1.72 16.03 2.61
C ALA A 122 2.68 16.26 3.78
N TYR A 123 3.97 16.49 3.54
CA TYR A 123 4.95 16.53 4.64
C TYR A 123 4.82 17.77 5.56
N ILE A 124 4.17 18.84 5.10
CA ILE A 124 3.87 20.05 5.89
C ILE A 124 2.47 20.03 6.49
N SER A 125 1.61 19.10 6.07
CA SER A 125 0.22 19.03 6.50
C SER A 125 0.16 18.46 7.93
N PRO A 126 -0.65 19.04 8.85
CA PRO A 126 -0.90 18.42 10.15
C PRO A 126 -1.53 17.02 10.05
N LEU A 127 -2.21 16.71 8.94
CA LEU A 127 -2.75 15.37 8.66
C LEU A 127 -1.72 14.43 8.04
N MET A 128 -0.54 14.93 7.67
CA MET A 128 0.47 14.26 6.86
C MET A 128 -0.12 13.61 5.61
N PHE A 129 -1.07 14.31 4.99
CA PHE A 129 -1.93 13.80 3.92
C PHE A 129 -2.14 14.86 2.85
N ALA A 130 -2.12 14.44 1.59
CA ALA A 130 -2.52 15.26 0.45
C ALA A 130 -3.23 14.40 -0.60
N LYS A 131 -4.21 15.02 -1.27
CA LYS A 131 -4.80 14.52 -2.51
C LYS A 131 -4.88 15.64 -3.54
N GLN A 132 -4.80 15.29 -4.81
CA GLN A 132 -4.86 16.27 -5.90
C GLN A 132 -5.28 15.59 -7.20
N GLU A 133 -5.98 16.38 -8.03
CA GLU A 133 -6.25 16.05 -9.42
C GLU A 133 -5.42 16.93 -10.35
N LEU A 134 -5.02 16.37 -11.49
CA LEU A 134 -4.30 17.07 -12.55
C LEU A 134 -4.93 16.71 -13.90
N GLU A 135 -5.39 17.72 -14.62
CA GLU A 135 -5.86 17.55 -15.99
C GLU A 135 -4.68 17.18 -16.91
N ILE A 136 -4.88 16.13 -17.70
CA ILE A 136 -3.85 15.61 -18.62
C ILE A 136 -4.14 15.91 -20.09
N GLY A 137 -5.24 16.61 -20.40
CA GLY A 137 -5.55 17.14 -21.74
C GLY A 137 -6.08 16.13 -22.75
N ASP A 138 -6.15 14.84 -22.41
CA ASP A 138 -6.63 13.77 -23.28
C ASP A 138 -8.00 13.25 -22.80
N GLN A 139 -9.04 13.40 -23.63
CA GLN A 139 -10.37 12.76 -23.46
C GLN A 139 -11.06 12.97 -22.09
N SER A 140 -10.97 14.16 -21.50
CA SER A 140 -11.60 14.48 -20.20
C SER A 140 -11.18 13.52 -19.06
N ARG A 141 -9.93 13.05 -19.11
CA ARG A 141 -9.33 12.22 -18.06
C ARG A 141 -8.58 13.10 -17.07
N ASN A 142 -8.80 12.87 -15.78
CA ASN A 142 -8.01 13.48 -14.72
C ASN A 142 -7.06 12.44 -14.14
N LEU A 143 -5.82 12.86 -13.89
CA LEU A 143 -4.89 12.09 -13.08
C LEU A 143 -5.15 12.44 -11.62
N TYR A 144 -5.64 11.47 -10.87
CA TYR A 144 -5.80 11.58 -9.42
C TYR A 144 -4.56 11.05 -8.72
N GLY A 145 -4.22 11.63 -7.57
CA GLY A 145 -3.16 11.11 -6.73
C GLY A 145 -3.33 11.45 -5.26
N LEU A 146 -2.67 10.65 -4.44
CA LEU A 146 -2.72 10.71 -2.99
C LEU A 146 -1.36 10.35 -2.39
N ALA A 147 -0.95 11.10 -1.38
CA ALA A 147 0.24 10.82 -0.58
C ALA A 147 -0.12 10.93 0.91
N GLN A 148 0.40 10.00 1.72
CA GLN A 148 0.17 10.01 3.15
C GLN A 148 1.34 9.40 3.93
N CYS A 149 1.71 10.02 5.05
CA CYS A 149 2.62 9.47 6.04
C CYS A 149 1.89 9.10 7.34
N THR A 150 2.49 8.20 8.12
CA THR A 150 2.11 7.98 9.52
C THR A 150 2.48 9.20 10.36
N LYS A 151 1.72 9.50 11.42
CA LYS A 151 1.89 10.75 12.19
C LYS A 151 2.87 10.64 13.35
N ASP A 152 3.58 9.52 13.47
CA ASP A 152 4.62 9.29 14.48
C ASP A 152 6.01 9.77 14.02
N ILE A 153 6.22 9.99 12.72
CA ILE A 153 7.51 10.43 12.17
C ILE A 153 7.58 11.94 11.96
N SER A 154 8.80 12.48 11.80
CA SER A 154 9.00 13.90 11.53
C SER A 154 8.54 14.29 10.12
N GLY A 155 8.24 15.59 9.89
CA GLY A 155 7.97 16.10 8.54
C GLY A 155 9.15 15.89 7.58
N GLY A 156 10.39 15.93 8.09
CA GLY A 156 11.59 15.63 7.30
C GLY A 156 11.65 14.17 6.86
N ASP A 157 11.32 13.24 7.74
CA ASP A 157 11.31 11.81 7.41
C ASP A 157 10.11 11.42 6.56
N CYS A 158 8.97 12.08 6.74
CA CYS A 158 7.83 11.96 5.83
C CYS A 158 8.23 12.37 4.41
N LYS A 159 8.95 13.50 4.26
CA LYS A 159 9.46 13.93 2.96
C LYS A 159 10.38 12.88 2.33
N LYS A 160 11.35 12.35 3.08
CA LYS A 160 12.26 11.28 2.60
C LYS A 160 11.49 10.01 2.19
N CYS A 161 10.51 9.59 3.00
CA CYS A 161 9.69 8.41 2.72
C CYS A 161 8.91 8.58 1.40
N LEU A 162 8.29 9.74 1.20
CA LEU A 162 7.56 10.03 -0.03
C LEU A 162 8.51 10.16 -1.24
N GLU A 163 9.73 10.68 -1.08
CA GLU A 163 10.75 10.69 -2.14
C GLU A 163 11.18 9.28 -2.54
N ALA A 164 11.38 8.39 -1.58
CA ALA A 164 11.64 6.98 -1.84
C ALA A 164 10.48 6.32 -2.60
N ALA A 165 9.23 6.62 -2.22
CA ALA A 165 8.04 6.12 -2.91
C ALA A 165 7.95 6.63 -4.36
N ILE A 166 8.24 7.92 -4.61
CA ILE A 166 8.33 8.48 -5.97
C ILE A 166 9.36 7.73 -6.80
N ASN A 167 10.56 7.50 -6.25
CA ASN A 167 11.63 6.79 -6.95
C ASN A 167 11.22 5.34 -7.30
N LYS A 168 10.52 4.65 -6.39
CA LYS A 168 9.99 3.30 -6.67
C LYS A 168 8.93 3.33 -7.78
N LEU A 169 7.98 4.27 -7.75
CA LEU A 169 6.96 4.43 -8.80
C LEU A 169 7.59 4.70 -10.18
N ARG A 170 8.63 5.55 -10.24
CA ARG A 170 9.35 5.86 -11.49
C ARG A 170 10.04 4.64 -12.11
N ARG A 171 10.49 3.69 -11.28
CA ARG A 171 11.20 2.47 -11.72
C ARG A 171 10.24 1.35 -12.11
N CYS A 172 9.21 1.09 -11.30
CA CYS A 172 8.32 -0.06 -11.50
C CYS A 172 7.23 0.15 -12.56
N CYS A 173 6.78 1.40 -12.72
CA CYS A 173 5.41 1.65 -13.13
C CYS A 173 5.32 2.67 -14.28
N ARG A 174 6.40 2.78 -15.06
CA ARG A 174 6.52 3.69 -16.21
C ARG A 174 5.38 3.47 -17.22
N GLY A 175 4.67 4.54 -17.56
CA GLY A 175 3.56 4.50 -18.52
C GLY A 175 2.28 3.85 -18.01
N GLN A 176 2.25 3.27 -16.81
CA GLN A 176 1.05 2.62 -16.27
C GLN A 176 0.00 3.68 -15.89
N ARG A 177 -1.29 3.42 -16.20
CA ARG A 177 -2.42 4.32 -15.92
C ARG A 177 -2.64 4.58 -14.43
N GLY A 178 -2.19 3.69 -13.56
CA GLY A 178 -2.19 3.89 -12.12
C GLY A 178 -1.23 2.96 -11.41
N ALA A 179 -0.65 3.43 -10.32
CA ALA A 179 0.25 2.65 -9.49
C ALA A 179 0.23 3.12 -8.04
N ARG A 180 0.64 2.23 -7.14
CA ARG A 180 0.72 2.49 -5.70
C ARG A 180 2.03 1.94 -5.15
N VAL A 181 2.61 2.66 -4.20
CA VAL A 181 3.66 2.17 -3.32
C VAL A 181 3.16 2.27 -1.89
N VAL A 182 3.33 1.21 -1.11
CA VAL A 182 3.03 1.17 0.32
C VAL A 182 4.30 0.84 1.10
N GLY A 183 4.42 1.37 2.30
CA GLY A 183 5.48 1.07 3.25
C GLY A 183 4.99 1.21 4.68
N GLY A 184 5.92 1.06 5.62
CA GLY A 184 5.66 1.12 7.07
C GLY A 184 5.30 2.52 7.56
N SER A 185 5.84 3.56 6.93
CA SER A 185 5.60 4.96 7.36
C SER A 185 4.98 5.87 6.32
N CYS A 186 4.85 5.45 5.05
CA CYS A 186 4.12 6.22 4.06
C CYS A 186 3.53 5.37 2.94
N ASN A 187 2.58 5.94 2.22
CA ASN A 187 2.05 5.39 0.98
C ASN A 187 1.81 6.50 -0.04
N MET A 188 1.94 6.15 -1.31
CA MET A 188 1.72 7.06 -2.43
C MET A 188 1.04 6.32 -3.57
N ARG A 189 0.04 6.95 -4.19
CA ARG A 189 -0.68 6.39 -5.35
C ARG A 189 -1.04 7.46 -6.36
N TYR A 190 -1.15 7.03 -7.60
CA TYR A 190 -1.82 7.79 -8.66
C TYR A 190 -2.68 6.85 -9.51
N GLU A 191 -3.73 7.38 -10.11
CA GLU A 191 -4.60 6.64 -11.02
C GLU A 191 -5.34 7.59 -11.96
N LEU A 192 -5.66 7.11 -13.16
CA LEU A 192 -6.54 7.81 -14.08
C LEU A 192 -8.00 7.65 -13.66
N TYR A 193 -8.70 8.77 -13.52
CA TYR A 193 -10.14 8.80 -13.32
C TYR A 193 -10.84 9.31 -14.58
N LEU A 194 -11.84 8.56 -15.06
CA LEU A 194 -12.66 8.94 -16.21
C LEU A 194 -13.87 9.75 -15.72
N VAL A 195 -14.05 10.97 -16.22
CA VAL A 195 -15.20 11.83 -15.85
C VAL A 195 -16.39 11.66 -16.81
N HIS A 196 -16.26 10.85 -17.88
CA HIS A 196 -17.29 10.74 -18.92
C HIS A 196 -17.89 9.32 -19.06
N SER A 197 -18.81 9.01 -18.14
CA SER A 197 -20.01 8.20 -18.41
C SER A 197 -21.05 8.40 -17.29
N VAL A 198 -21.28 9.65 -16.90
CA VAL A 198 -22.51 10.08 -16.21
C VAL A 198 -23.30 10.92 -17.19
N LEU A 199 -23.96 10.28 -18.16
CA LEU A 199 -25.13 10.85 -18.83
C LEU A 199 -26.13 9.75 -19.21
N ILE A 200 -27.18 9.67 -18.39
CA ILE A 200 -28.60 9.48 -18.75
C ILE A 200 -28.97 8.24 -19.60
N ARG A 201 -29.42 7.17 -18.92
CA ARG A 201 -30.83 6.76 -19.10
C ARG A 201 -31.53 7.01 -17.77
N GLY A 202 -32.41 7.99 -17.77
CA GLY A 202 -33.17 8.40 -16.60
C GLY A 202 -33.99 7.24 -16.03
N ASN A 203 -33.90 7.08 -14.72
CA ASN A 203 -35.02 7.42 -13.85
C ASN A 203 -34.48 7.79 -12.48
N ALA A 204 -35.06 8.83 -11.90
CA ALA A 204 -34.82 9.24 -10.53
C ALA A 204 -35.06 8.05 -9.58
N MET A 205 -34.13 7.78 -8.67
CA MET A 205 -34.35 6.93 -7.50
C MET A 205 -33.37 7.40 -6.43
N SER A 206 -33.83 8.31 -5.58
CA SER A 206 -34.39 8.02 -4.26
C SER A 206 -33.31 7.67 -3.23
N SER A 207 -33.43 8.33 -2.09
CA SER A 207 -32.68 8.09 -0.87
C SER A 207 -32.77 6.63 -0.45
N GLN A 208 -31.74 5.84 -0.76
CA GLN A 208 -31.46 4.58 -0.09
C GLN A 208 -29.96 4.29 -0.18
N GLY A 209 -29.35 4.07 0.98
CA GLY A 209 -27.94 3.82 1.13
C GLY A 209 -27.53 2.57 0.35
N TRP A 210 -26.65 2.78 -0.63
CA TRP A 210 -25.81 1.70 -1.13
C TRP A 210 -24.69 1.51 -0.10
N ALA A 211 -24.92 0.60 0.84
CA ALA A 211 -23.84 -0.06 1.52
C ALA A 211 -22.98 -0.75 0.44
N LEU A 212 -21.75 -0.28 0.22
CA LEU A 212 -20.74 -1.05 -0.51
C LEU A 212 -20.41 -2.29 0.31
N PRO A 213 -20.77 -3.51 -0.12
CA PRO A 213 -20.24 -4.71 0.49
C PRO A 213 -18.85 -4.98 -0.11
N LEU A 214 -17.96 -5.54 0.73
CA LEU A 214 -16.53 -5.79 0.53
C LEU A 214 -15.60 -4.58 0.80
N LYS A 215 -15.10 -4.53 2.04
CA LYS A 215 -13.89 -3.79 2.40
C LYS A 215 -12.68 -4.60 1.93
N TRP A 216 -12.00 -4.14 0.89
CA TRP A 216 -10.95 -4.87 0.19
C TRP A 216 -9.61 -4.80 0.92
N ILE A 217 -8.97 -5.95 1.18
CA ILE A 217 -7.58 -5.98 1.65
C ILE A 217 -6.68 -5.63 0.47
N THR A 218 -5.83 -4.62 0.60
CA THR A 218 -4.91 -4.24 -0.47
C THR A 218 -3.60 -5.05 -0.40
N ALA A 219 -3.03 -5.29 0.79
CA ALA A 219 -1.87 -6.18 1.00
C ALA A 219 -1.63 -6.48 2.48
N ALA A 220 -0.86 -7.54 2.79
CA ALA A 220 -0.29 -7.79 4.11
C ALA A 220 1.18 -8.26 4.02
N PHE A 221 1.98 -7.89 5.02
CA PHE A 221 3.35 -8.37 5.23
C PHE A 221 3.47 -8.98 6.62
N CYS A 222 4.08 -10.16 6.71
CA CYS A 222 4.36 -10.86 7.96
C CYS A 222 5.89 -11.06 8.07
N ALA A 223 6.50 -10.76 9.22
CA ALA A 223 7.97 -10.78 9.36
C ALA A 223 8.66 -12.14 9.10
N SER A 224 7.92 -13.24 8.97
CA SER A 224 8.46 -14.58 8.66
C SER A 224 7.93 -15.22 7.36
N ALA A 225 7.20 -14.51 6.50
CA ALA A 225 6.74 -15.05 5.21
C ALA A 225 6.47 -13.97 4.14
N THR A 226 6.66 -14.38 2.89
CA THR A 226 6.29 -13.77 1.60
C THR A 226 5.20 -12.70 1.67
N VAL A 227 5.37 -11.58 0.95
CA VAL A 227 4.30 -10.60 0.70
C VAL A 227 3.07 -11.34 0.17
N VAL A 228 1.98 -11.37 0.94
CA VAL A 228 0.76 -12.06 0.52
C VAL A 228 -0.11 -11.08 -0.26
N PHE A 229 -0.09 -11.21 -1.59
CA PHE A 229 -1.06 -10.54 -2.45
C PHE A 229 -2.39 -11.30 -2.41
N LEU A 230 -3.42 -10.68 -1.84
CA LEU A 230 -4.72 -11.30 -1.72
C LEU A 230 -5.59 -10.99 -2.94
N GLY A 231 -5.62 -11.92 -3.89
CA GLY A 231 -6.78 -12.13 -4.74
C GLY A 231 -7.81 -12.97 -3.97
N SER A 232 -9.03 -12.46 -3.79
CA SER A 232 -10.17 -13.30 -3.38
C SER A 232 -10.42 -14.37 -4.45
N PRO A 233 -10.93 -15.56 -4.08
CA PRO A 233 -11.42 -16.53 -5.04
C PRO A 233 -12.48 -15.90 -5.94
N ASP A 234 -12.45 -16.29 -7.20
CA ASP A 234 -13.43 -15.92 -8.22
C ASP A 234 -14.86 -16.26 -7.72
N PRO A 235 -15.82 -15.33 -7.75
CA PRO A 235 -17.21 -15.63 -7.37
C PRO A 235 -17.88 -16.70 -8.26
N THR A 236 -17.21 -17.15 -9.33
CA THR A 236 -17.70 -18.25 -10.18
C THR A 236 -17.33 -19.65 -9.68
N CYS A 237 -16.43 -19.80 -8.69
CA CYS A 237 -16.04 -21.12 -8.18
C CYS A 237 -16.93 -21.56 -7.01
N ALA A 238 -18.08 -22.16 -7.32
CA ALA A 238 -19.04 -22.69 -6.35
C ALA A 238 -18.82 -24.18 -5.97
N SER A 239 -17.79 -24.87 -6.49
CA SER A 239 -17.49 -26.25 -6.07
C SER A 239 -16.02 -26.64 -6.30
N LYS A 240 -15.55 -27.63 -5.52
CA LYS A 240 -14.14 -28.09 -5.48
C LYS A 240 -13.65 -28.79 -6.75
N ASP A 241 -14.53 -29.10 -7.70
CA ASP A 241 -14.22 -29.99 -8.82
C ASP A 241 -13.96 -29.28 -10.17
N GLN A 242 -13.88 -27.94 -10.19
CA GLN A 242 -13.72 -27.15 -11.42
C GLN A 242 -12.39 -26.39 -11.58
N CYS A 243 -11.41 -26.62 -10.71
CA CYS A 243 -10.06 -26.07 -10.91
C CYS A 243 -9.25 -26.98 -11.86
N HIS A 244 -9.45 -26.87 -13.17
CA HIS A 244 -8.44 -27.29 -14.13
C HIS A 244 -7.43 -26.15 -14.32
N GLU A 245 -6.16 -26.53 -14.17
CA GLU A 245 -4.95 -25.75 -14.40
C GLU A 245 -5.02 -24.99 -15.74
N HIS A 246 -5.23 -23.67 -15.68
CA HIS A 246 -4.96 -22.80 -16.82
C HIS A 246 -3.55 -22.23 -16.63
N ASP A 247 -2.62 -22.91 -17.28
CA ASP A 247 -1.26 -22.47 -17.55
C ASP A 247 -1.27 -21.10 -18.25
N HIS A 248 -0.78 -20.09 -17.54
CA HIS A 248 -0.31 -18.84 -18.15
C HIS A 248 1.09 -18.57 -17.60
N GLY A 249 2.07 -19.12 -18.31
CA GLY A 249 3.49 -18.94 -18.05
C GLY A 249 4.00 -17.50 -18.11
N ARG A 250 5.22 -17.39 -17.57
CA ARG A 250 6.14 -16.24 -17.48
C ARG A 250 5.71 -15.11 -16.53
N LEU A 251 5.86 -15.36 -15.24
CA LEU A 251 6.39 -14.34 -14.34
C LEU A 251 7.92 -14.36 -14.44
N LEU A 252 8.51 -13.22 -14.75
CA LEU A 252 9.94 -12.98 -14.70
C LEU A 252 10.40 -13.11 -13.23
N ASP A 253 11.36 -14.00 -13.01
CA ASP A 253 12.23 -13.99 -11.85
C ASP A 253 12.85 -12.60 -11.70
N LEU A 254 12.45 -11.87 -10.66
CA LEU A 254 13.27 -10.79 -10.11
C LEU A 254 13.91 -11.35 -8.86
N GLU A 255 15.12 -11.85 -9.05
CA GLU A 255 15.99 -12.41 -8.02
C GLU A 255 16.10 -11.48 -6.82
N ALA A 256 15.89 -12.08 -5.66
CA ALA A 256 16.28 -11.55 -4.38
C ALA A 256 17.81 -11.69 -4.25
N GLU A 257 18.56 -10.65 -4.58
CA GLU A 257 19.95 -10.51 -4.17
C GLU A 257 20.14 -9.24 -3.33
N SER A 258 20.27 -9.40 -2.01
CA SER A 258 21.57 -9.20 -1.35
C SER A 258 21.43 -9.18 0.18
N LEU A 259 22.45 -9.78 0.80
CA LEU A 259 23.02 -9.55 2.14
C LEU A 259 23.07 -10.81 3.03
N ILE A 260 23.99 -11.71 2.68
CA ILE A 260 24.80 -12.41 3.68
C ILE A 260 26.25 -12.03 3.39
N ALA A 261 26.80 -11.12 4.20
CA ALA A 261 28.19 -10.69 4.12
C ALA A 261 29.09 -11.60 4.98
N THR A 262 30.05 -12.21 4.29
CA THR A 262 31.47 -12.41 4.65
C THR A 262 31.85 -13.10 5.97
N GLY A 263 32.45 -14.29 5.82
CA GLY A 263 33.29 -14.93 6.82
C GLY A 263 34.01 -16.15 6.24
N SER A 264 34.95 -15.96 5.31
CA SER A 264 35.77 -17.05 4.77
C SER A 264 37.25 -16.80 5.06
N THR A 265 37.79 -17.61 5.97
CA THR A 265 39.21 -17.79 6.26
C THR A 265 39.91 -18.38 5.03
N LEU A 266 41.03 -17.79 4.63
CA LEU A 266 41.88 -18.23 3.51
C LEU A 266 42.78 -19.40 3.94
N ILE A 267 42.81 -20.47 3.15
CA ILE A 267 43.94 -21.42 3.03
C ILE A 267 44.19 -21.60 1.53
N PRO A 268 45.42 -21.40 1.01
CA PRO A 268 45.74 -21.61 -0.39
C PRO A 268 46.32 -23.01 -0.62
N ASP A 269 45.85 -23.70 -1.66
CA ASP A 269 46.56 -24.83 -2.25
C ASP A 269 47.48 -24.33 -3.36
N SER A 270 48.77 -24.66 -3.22
CA SER A 270 49.83 -24.42 -4.18
C SER A 270 49.85 -25.51 -5.27
N GLU A 271 49.75 -25.11 -6.53
CA GLU A 271 50.11 -25.93 -7.68
C GLU A 271 51.63 -26.12 -7.76
N ASN A 272 52.07 -27.36 -7.97
CA ASN A 272 53.42 -27.74 -8.36
C ASN A 272 53.56 -27.67 -9.88
N GLN A 273 54.65 -27.05 -10.36
CA GLN A 273 55.32 -27.49 -11.58
C GLN A 273 56.82 -27.13 -11.56
N GLU A 274 57.60 -28.13 -11.98
CA GLU A 274 59.08 -28.29 -12.04
C GLU A 274 59.87 -28.49 -10.75
#